data_AF-A0A7S2CRH1-F1
#
_entry.id   AF-A0A7S2CRH1-F1
#
_cell.length_a   1.000
_cell.length_b   1.000
_cell.length_c   1.000
_cell.angle_alpha   90.00
_cell.angle_beta   90.00
_cell.angle_gamma   90.00
#
_symmetry.space_group_name_H-M   'P 1'
#
loop_
_entity.id
_entity.type
_entity.pdbx_description
1 polymer ?
#
loop_
_entity_poly.entity_id
_entity_poly.type
_entity_poly.pdbx_seq_one_letter_code
_entity_poly.pdbx_strand_id
1 'polypeptide(L)'
;QGSLVVTANEYLARRDAETVGQVHRFLGLSVGLVQAEMETEDRRDAYDADVTYLTNAELGFDFLRDNLALTSDGTVQLRQPSFCLVDEADSILIDEART
;
A
#
# COMPACT_ATOMS: atom_id res chain seq x y z
N GLN A 1 -7.80 -3.50 -10.95
CA GLN A 1 -8.52 -2.94 -9.80
C GLN A 1 -8.12 -3.69 -8.54
N GLY A 2 -7.28 -3.08 -7.72
CA GLY A 2 -6.84 -3.60 -6.41
C GLY A 2 -7.38 -2.74 -5.26
N SER A 3 -7.37 -3.27 -4.05
CA SER A 3 -7.81 -2.56 -2.84
C SER A 3 -6.63 -2.25 -1.93
N LEU A 4 -6.62 -1.05 -1.36
CA LEU A 4 -5.61 -0.62 -0.40
C LEU A 4 -6.13 -0.74 1.04
N VAL A 5 -5.28 -1.23 1.94
CA VAL A 5 -5.49 -1.19 3.39
C VAL A 5 -4.36 -0.37 4.00
N VAL A 6 -4.68 0.86 4.39
CA VAL A 6 -3.75 1.82 4.96
C VAL A 6 -3.80 1.72 6.49
N THR A 7 -2.64 1.57 7.11
CA THR A 7 -2.48 1.51 8.57
C THR A 7 -1.54 2.61 9.07
N ALA A 8 -1.56 2.87 10.37
CA ALA A 8 -0.76 3.94 10.98
C ALA A 8 0.76 3.67 11.01
N ASN A 9 1.21 2.41 10.93
CA ASN A 9 2.63 2.09 10.93
C ASN A 9 2.94 0.73 10.28
N GLU A 10 4.22 0.52 9.93
CA GLU A 10 4.67 -0.68 9.19
C GLU A 10 4.43 -2.00 9.94
N TYR A 11 4.53 -1.97 11.28
CA TYR A 11 4.29 -3.17 12.08
C TYR A 11 2.84 -3.64 11.93
N LEU A 12 1.86 -2.71 11.99
CA LEU A 12 0.45 -3.02 11.78
C LEU A 12 0.18 -3.52 10.36
N ALA A 13 0.70 -2.82 9.34
CA ALA A 13 0.58 -3.24 7.94
C ALA A 13 1.07 -4.69 7.74
N ARG A 14 2.27 -5.00 8.25
CA ARG A 14 2.86 -6.34 8.15
C ARG A 14 2.01 -7.38 8.90
N ARG A 15 1.67 -7.11 10.15
CA ARG A 15 0.87 -8.01 10.98
C ARG A 15 -0.44 -8.36 10.28
N ASP A 16 -1.13 -7.38 9.70
CA ASP A 16 -2.43 -7.60 9.08
C ASP A 16 -2.31 -8.32 7.73
N ALA A 17 -1.26 -8.03 6.95
CA ALA A 17 -0.93 -8.79 5.75
C ALA A 17 -0.57 -10.27 6.03
N GLU A 18 0.01 -10.56 7.20
CA GLU A 18 0.38 -11.92 7.63
C GLU A 18 -0.79 -12.68 8.26
N THR A 19 -1.65 -11.99 9.00
CA THR A 19 -2.77 -12.60 9.74
C THR A 19 -4.05 -12.61 8.90
N VAL A 20 -4.62 -11.43 8.61
CA VAL A 20 -5.84 -11.27 7.80
C VAL A 20 -5.59 -11.72 6.37
N GLY A 21 -4.39 -11.48 5.83
CA GLY A 21 -3.99 -11.93 4.50
C GLY A 21 -4.07 -13.46 4.30
N GLN A 22 -4.09 -14.27 5.35
CA GLN A 22 -4.32 -15.73 5.21
C GLN A 22 -5.70 -16.03 4.63
N VAL A 23 -6.72 -15.28 5.03
CA VAL A 23 -8.09 -15.44 4.53
C VAL A 23 -8.17 -15.05 3.06
N HIS A 24 -7.56 -13.92 2.69
CA HIS A 24 -7.48 -13.48 1.29
C HIS A 24 -6.80 -14.54 0.40
N ARG A 25 -5.62 -15.03 0.82
CA ARG A 25 -4.88 -16.08 0.11
C ARG A 25 -5.66 -17.39 0.02
N PHE A 26 -6.35 -17.78 1.09
CA PHE A 26 -7.22 -18.96 1.11
C PHE A 26 -8.35 -18.87 0.06
N LEU A 27 -8.88 -17.67 -0.16
CA LEU A 27 -9.91 -17.40 -1.18
C LEU A 27 -9.33 -17.21 -2.60
N GLY A 28 -8.02 -17.37 -2.78
CA GLY A 28 -7.34 -17.27 -4.08
C GLY A 28 -6.95 -15.85 -4.49
N LEU A 29 -7.00 -14.88 -3.57
CA LEU A 29 -6.57 -13.50 -3.82
C LEU A 29 -5.08 -13.34 -3.49
N SER A 30 -4.40 -12.50 -4.27
CA SER A 30 -3.02 -12.08 -3.99
C SER A 30 -2.98 -10.98 -2.93
N VAL A 31 -1.96 -11.02 -2.08
CA VAL A 31 -1.77 -10.06 -0.98
C VAL A 31 -0.37 -9.46 -1.08
N GLY A 32 -0.29 -8.14 -1.22
CA GLY A 32 0.94 -7.36 -1.23
C GLY A 32 1.14 -6.62 0.08
N LEU A 33 2.39 -6.34 0.40
CA LEU A 33 2.81 -5.51 1.54
C LEU A 33 3.87 -4.54 1.03
N VAL A 34 3.67 -3.24 1.26
CA VAL A 34 4.64 -2.19 0.94
C VAL A 34 5.35 -1.74 2.21
N GLN A 35 6.67 -1.61 2.16
CA GLN A 35 7.55 -1.24 3.26
C GLN A 35 8.67 -0.32 2.78
N ALA A 36 9.20 0.53 3.67
CA ALA A 36 10.17 1.57 3.34
C ALA A 36 11.39 1.05 2.55
N GLU A 37 11.95 -0.09 2.93
CA GLU A 37 13.20 -0.64 2.36
C GLU A 37 13.00 -1.57 1.15
N MET A 38 11.87 -1.46 0.44
CA MET A 38 11.61 -2.25 -0.76
C MET A 38 12.21 -1.64 -2.03
N GLU A 39 12.83 -2.48 -2.85
CA GLU A 39 13.23 -2.12 -4.21
C GLU A 39 11.99 -1.85 -5.09
N THR A 40 12.18 -1.05 -6.14
CA THR A 40 11.09 -0.63 -7.02
C THR A 40 10.32 -1.80 -7.65
N GLU A 41 11.02 -2.90 -7.99
CA GLU A 41 10.41 -4.09 -8.58
C GLU A 41 9.51 -4.82 -7.57
N ASP A 42 10.02 -5.12 -6.37
CA ASP A 42 9.24 -5.75 -5.30
C ASP A 42 8.01 -4.91 -4.92
N ARG A 43 8.18 -3.58 -4.94
CA ARG A 43 7.11 -2.63 -4.63
C ARG A 43 6.03 -2.63 -5.72
N ARG A 44 6.39 -2.77 -7.00
CA ARG A 44 5.41 -2.97 -8.08
C ARG A 44 4.61 -4.23 -7.87
N ASP A 45 5.27 -5.34 -7.59
CA ASP A 45 4.61 -6.62 -7.35
C ASP A 45 3.63 -6.53 -6.18
N ALA A 46 3.97 -5.77 -5.13
CA ALA A 46 3.07 -5.51 -4.02
C ALA A 46 1.83 -4.67 -4.40
N TYR A 47 1.98 -3.67 -5.27
CA TYR A 47 0.85 -2.87 -5.78
C TYR A 47 -0.01 -3.61 -6.81
N ASP A 48 0.55 -4.61 -7.51
CA ASP A 48 -0.19 -5.43 -8.47
C ASP A 48 -1.09 -6.49 -7.79
N ALA A 49 -0.89 -6.74 -6.49
CA ALA A 49 -1.74 -7.60 -5.69
C ALA A 49 -3.22 -7.16 -5.67
N ASP A 50 -4.12 -8.08 -5.34
CA ASP A 50 -5.55 -7.79 -5.22
C ASP A 50 -5.86 -6.96 -3.96
N VAL A 51 -5.11 -7.22 -2.89
CA VAL A 51 -5.14 -6.45 -1.63
C VAL A 51 -3.72 -6.05 -1.24
N THR A 52 -3.47 -4.76 -1.10
CA THR A 52 -2.17 -4.22 -0.72
C THR A 52 -2.25 -3.55 0.64
N TYR A 53 -1.41 -4.00 1.57
CA TYR A 53 -1.25 -3.39 2.90
C TYR A 53 -0.06 -2.43 2.89
N LEU A 54 -0.24 -1.24 3.46
CA LEU A 54 0.79 -0.21 3.51
C LEU A 54 0.49 0.85 4.57
N THR A 55 1.42 1.78 4.75
CA THR A 55 1.20 2.99 5.55
C THR A 55 0.79 4.16 4.66
N ASN A 56 0.21 5.19 5.26
CA ASN A 56 -0.11 6.44 4.57
C ASN A 56 1.15 7.13 4.03
N ALA A 57 2.25 7.09 4.78
CA ALA A 57 3.53 7.67 4.39
C ALA A 57 4.06 7.01 3.10
N GLU A 58 4.11 5.67 3.05
CA GLU A 58 4.58 4.95 1.87
C GLU A 58 3.69 5.22 0.65
N LEU A 59 2.36 5.19 0.84
CA LEU A 59 1.41 5.51 -0.23
C LEU A 59 1.64 6.93 -0.80
N GLY A 60 1.84 7.91 0.07
CA GLY A 60 2.08 9.29 -0.31
C GLY A 60 3.42 9.47 -1.03
N PHE A 61 4.50 8.89 -0.51
CA PHE A 61 5.82 8.98 -1.13
C PHE A 61 5.88 8.28 -2.48
N ASP A 62 5.26 7.12 -2.62
CA ASP A 62 5.20 6.42 -3.90
C ASP A 62 4.38 7.19 -4.93
N PHE A 63 3.27 7.81 -4.51
CA PHE A 63 2.48 8.65 -5.40
C PHE A 63 3.31 9.85 -5.91
N LEU A 64 4.06 10.50 -5.01
CA LEU A 64 4.95 11.59 -5.39
C LEU A 64 6.09 11.10 -6.31
N ARG A 65 6.71 9.96 -6.00
CA ARG A 65 7.79 9.36 -6.81
C ARG A 65 7.30 9.04 -8.21
N ASP A 66 6.10 8.49 -8.33
CA ASP A 66 5.50 8.14 -9.62
C ASP A 66 5.21 9.38 -10.48
N ASN A 67 4.74 10.46 -9.88
CA ASN A 67 4.49 11.72 -10.59
C ASN A 67 5.79 12.47 -10.97
N LEU A 68 6.93 12.09 -10.40
CA LEU A 68 8.25 12.62 -10.76
C LEU A 68 9.01 11.70 -11.73
N ALA A 69 8.52 10.47 -11.97
CA ALA A 69 9.17 9.53 -12.87
C ALA A 69 9.12 10.02 -14.32
N LEU A 70 10.26 9.90 -15.02
CA LEU A 70 10.38 10.30 -16.43
C LEU A 70 9.82 9.24 -17.39
N THR A 71 9.72 8.00 -16.94
CA THR A 71 9.26 6.84 -17.71
C THR A 71 8.32 5.99 -16.88
N SER A 72 7.44 5.23 -17.53
CA SER A 72 6.55 4.25 -16.89
C SER A 72 7.34 3.17 -16.12
N ASP A 73 8.54 2.85 -16.60
CA ASP A 73 9.43 1.90 -15.92
C ASP A 73 10.04 2.45 -14.63
N GLY A 74 9.73 3.71 -14.27
CA GLY A 74 10.05 4.32 -12.98
C GLY A 74 8.87 4.38 -12.00
N THR A 75 7.64 4.09 -12.45
CA THR A 75 6.42 4.20 -11.62
C THR A 75 6.05 2.88 -10.98
N VAL A 76 5.40 2.93 -9.82
CA VAL A 76 5.22 1.77 -8.94
C VAL A 76 3.73 1.48 -8.71
N GLN A 77 2.88 2.51 -8.73
CA GLN A 77 1.41 2.47 -8.66
C GLN A 77 0.78 2.44 -10.05
N LEU A 78 1.17 1.47 -10.88
CA LEU A 78 0.66 1.33 -12.25
C LEU A 78 -0.84 1.04 -12.31
N ARG A 79 -1.37 0.39 -11.27
CA ARG A 79 -2.78 0.01 -11.14
C ARG A 79 -3.51 1.05 -10.29
N GLN A 80 -4.49 1.75 -10.88
CA GLN A 80 -5.33 2.66 -10.09
C GLN A 80 -6.05 1.89 -8.97
N PRO A 81 -5.89 2.32 -7.70
CA PRO A 81 -6.61 1.70 -6.60
C PRO A 81 -8.10 1.98 -6.76
N SER A 82 -8.91 0.94 -6.61
CA SER A 82 -10.37 1.03 -6.79
C SER A 82 -11.08 1.37 -5.49
N PHE A 83 -10.43 1.10 -4.38
CA PHE A 83 -10.91 1.35 -3.03
C PHE A 83 -9.73 1.46 -2.06
N CYS A 84 -9.90 2.25 -1.00
CA CYS A 84 -8.94 2.39 0.09
C CYS A 84 -9.68 2.33 1.43
N LEU A 85 -9.26 1.41 2.29
CA LEU A 85 -9.65 1.33 3.69
C LEU A 85 -8.54 1.95 4.53
N VAL A 86 -8.90 2.93 5.36
CA VAL A 86 -7.96 3.59 6.26
C VAL A 86 -8.28 3.14 7.68
N ASP A 87 -7.37 2.40 8.30
CA ASP A 87 -7.40 2.10 9.73
C ASP A 87 -6.93 3.33 10.53
N GLU A 88 -7.49 3.53 11.73
CA GLU A 88 -7.26 4.74 12.54
C GLU A 88 -7.43 6.05 11.73
N ALA A 89 -8.56 6.17 11.04
CA ALA A 89 -8.82 7.27 10.11
C ALA A 89 -8.76 8.66 10.76
N ASP A 90 -9.04 8.78 12.06
CA ASP A 90 -8.86 10.00 12.83
C ASP A 90 -7.38 10.37 12.97
N SER A 91 -6.53 9.43 13.40
CA SER A 91 -5.08 9.64 13.47
C SER A 91 -4.49 10.07 12.13
N ILE A 92 -4.87 9.37 11.04
CA ILE A 92 -4.25 9.57 9.72
C ILE A 92 -4.81 10.80 8.99
N LEU A 93 -6.12 10.96 8.92
CA LEU A 93 -6.75 12.00 8.09
C LEU A 93 -6.96 13.33 8.81
N ILE A 94 -6.87 13.35 10.14
CA ILE A 94 -7.04 14.57 10.94
C ILE A 94 -5.73 14.97 11.60
N ASP A 95 -5.13 14.10 12.40
CA ASP A 95 -3.97 14.48 13.23
C ASP A 95 -2.70 14.61 12.39
N GLU A 96 -2.38 13.61 11.55
CA GLU A 96 -1.20 13.64 10.69
C GLU A 96 -1.31 14.62 9.53
N ALA A 97 -2.53 14.87 9.02
CA ALA A 97 -2.78 15.83 7.93
C ALA A 97 -2.40 17.29 8.27
N ARG A 98 -2.02 17.57 9.53
CA ARG A 98 -1.49 18.86 9.97
C ARG A 98 -0.02 19.08 9.63
N THR A 99 0.71 18.04 9.26
CA THR A 99 2.15 18.05 8.97
C THR A 99 2.39 18.01 7.47
#